data_AF-A0A381I9Z4-F1
#
_entry.id   AF-A0A381I9Z4-F1
#
_cell.length_a   1.000
_cell.length_b   1.000
_cell.length_c   1.000
_cell.angle_alpha   90.00
_cell.angle_beta   90.00
_cell.angle_gamma   90.00
#
_symmetry.space_group_name_H-M   'P 1'
#
loop_
_entity.id
_entity.type
_entity.pdbx_description
1 polymer ?
#
loop_
_entity_poly.entity_id
_entity_poly.type
_entity_poly.pdbx_seq_one_letter_code
_entity_poly.pdbx_strand_id
1 'polypeptide(L)'
;MTDFTAGVVAFFLNYAAYFAEIFRGGIQSIDRGQYEASKVLGFDKFTMYKRVIFPQVFKRILAPISNEVITLVKDTSLVYILGLNDILRISQIAMNREASLLPLFEAGAIYLIFVAILTKGFELLEKKYSYYR
;
A
#
# COMPACT_ATOMS: atom_id res chain seq x y z
N MET A 1 -3.08 25.56 -7.94
CA MET A 1 -2.52 24.18 -7.88
C MET A 1 -2.69 23.56 -9.24
N THR A 2 -1.70 22.81 -9.73
CA THR A 2 -1.89 21.99 -10.94
C THR A 2 -2.79 20.80 -10.60
N ASP A 3 -3.51 20.27 -11.58
CA ASP A 3 -4.39 19.10 -11.39
C ASP A 3 -3.63 17.88 -10.86
N PHE A 4 -2.34 17.77 -11.24
CA PHE A 4 -1.42 16.78 -10.70
C PHE A 4 -1.19 16.93 -9.20
N THR A 5 -0.89 18.14 -8.72
CA THR A 5 -0.70 18.37 -7.28
C THR A 5 -1.99 18.13 -6.50
N ALA A 6 -3.15 18.48 -7.06
CA ALA A 6 -4.45 18.20 -6.44
C ALA A 6 -4.70 16.69 -6.30
N GLY A 7 -4.44 15.92 -7.36
CA GLY A 7 -4.51 14.46 -7.32
C GLY A 7 -3.57 13.85 -6.29
N VAL A 8 -2.31 14.25 -6.28
CA VAL A 8 -1.32 13.77 -5.30
C VAL A 8 -1.77 14.04 -3.86
N VAL A 9 -2.25 15.25 -3.56
CA VAL A 9 -2.71 15.60 -2.20
C VAL A 9 -3.94 14.79 -1.80
N ALA A 10 -4.90 14.60 -2.71
CA ALA A 10 -6.10 13.80 -2.45
C ALA A 10 -5.75 12.34 -2.10
N PHE A 11 -4.92 11.70 -2.94
CA PHE A 11 -4.45 10.34 -2.69
C PHE A 11 -3.59 10.24 -1.44
N PHE A 12 -2.70 11.20 -1.20
CA PHE A 12 -1.86 11.22 -0.01
C PHE A 12 -2.69 11.28 1.27
N LEU A 13 -3.67 12.18 1.35
CA LEU A 13 -4.53 12.30 2.53
C LEU A 13 -5.39 11.04 2.74
N ASN A 14 -5.94 10.48 1.67
CA ASN A 14 -6.75 9.27 1.74
C ASN A 14 -5.92 8.10 2.28
N TYR A 15 -4.79 7.80 1.65
CA TYR A 15 -3.95 6.65 2.03
C TYR A 15 -3.21 6.88 3.36
N ALA A 16 -2.87 8.12 3.73
CA ALA A 16 -2.32 8.42 5.05
C ALA A 16 -3.28 8.01 6.17
N ALA A 17 -4.59 8.19 5.99
CA ALA A 17 -5.60 7.75 6.95
C ALA A 17 -5.67 6.22 7.06
N TYR A 18 -5.70 5.51 5.92
CA TYR A 18 -5.68 4.04 5.89
C TYR A 18 -4.41 3.48 6.55
N PHE A 19 -3.24 4.01 6.19
CA PHE A 19 -1.99 3.59 6.80
C PHE A 19 -1.95 3.89 8.30
N ALA A 20 -2.43 5.05 8.76
CA ALA A 20 -2.49 5.38 10.18
C ALA A 20 -3.30 4.34 10.98
N GLU A 21 -4.45 3.90 10.46
CA GLU A 21 -5.25 2.85 11.07
C GLU A 21 -4.56 1.47 11.05
N ILE A 22 -3.84 1.14 9.97
CA ILE A 22 -3.03 -0.08 9.90
C ILE A 22 -1.92 -0.08 10.96
N PHE A 23 -1.19 1.03 11.10
CA PHE A 23 -0.16 1.17 12.14
C PHE A 23 -0.77 1.10 13.54
N ARG A 24 -1.90 1.78 13.77
CA ARG A 24 -2.63 1.77 15.05
C ARG A 24 -3.10 0.36 15.41
N GLY A 25 -3.74 -0.33 14.47
CA GLY A 25 -4.19 -1.71 14.62
C GLY A 25 -3.02 -2.68 14.83
N GLY A 26 -1.92 -2.47 14.12
CA GLY A 26 -0.67 -3.20 14.29
C GLY A 26 -0.12 -3.11 15.71
N ILE A 27 -0.02 -1.90 16.26
CA ILE A 27 0.44 -1.67 17.65
C ILE A 27 -0.52 -2.28 18.67
N GLN A 28 -1.83 -2.11 18.48
CA GLN A 28 -2.85 -2.67 19.37
C GLN A 28 -2.91 -4.19 19.35
N SER A 29 -2.52 -4.82 18.25
CA SER A 29 -2.50 -6.27 18.14
C SER A 29 -1.46 -6.93 19.06
N ILE A 30 -0.40 -6.20 19.45
CA ILE A 30 0.69 -6.74 20.27
C ILE A 30 0.17 -7.11 21.66
N ASP A 31 0.52 -8.32 22.10
CA ASP A 31 0.09 -8.86 23.39
C ASP A 31 0.56 -7.97 24.55
N ARG A 32 -0.31 -7.76 25.54
CA ARG A 32 -0.02 -6.92 26.71
C ARG A 32 1.18 -7.45 27.51
N GLY A 33 1.41 -8.76 27.53
CA GLY A 33 2.54 -9.40 28.18
C GLY A 33 3.89 -8.95 27.61
N GLN A 34 3.99 -8.57 26.32
CA GLN A 34 5.22 -8.00 25.75
C GLN A 34 5.57 -6.65 26.39
N TYR A 35 4.55 -5.83 26.65
CA TYR A 35 4.72 -4.54 27.32
C TYR A 35 5.05 -4.73 28.80
N GLU A 36 4.39 -5.67 29.48
CA GLU A 36 4.62 -5.97 30.90
C GLU A 36 6.01 -6.58 31.12
N ALA A 37 6.41 -7.56 30.30
CA ALA A 37 7.74 -8.17 30.36
C ALA A 37 8.85 -7.15 30.11
N SER A 38 8.67 -6.25 29.14
CA SER A 38 9.65 -5.17 28.88
C SER A 38 9.81 -4.25 30.09
N LYS A 39 8.73 -3.95 30.82
CA LYS A 39 8.78 -3.16 32.05
C LYS A 39 9.49 -3.90 33.18
N VAL A 40 9.21 -5.20 33.36
CA VAL A 40 9.89 -6.04 34.37
C VAL A 40 11.40 -6.13 34.11
N LEU A 41 11.81 -6.18 32.84
CA LEU A 41 13.21 -6.15 32.43
C LEU A 41 13.86 -4.76 32.55
N GLY A 42 13.13 -3.75 33.02
CA GLY A 42 13.66 -2.40 33.24
C GLY A 42 13.91 -1.60 31.96
N PHE A 43 13.30 -1.97 30.83
CA PHE A 43 13.44 -1.19 29.60
C PHE A 43 12.70 0.15 29.72
N ASP A 44 13.37 1.23 29.30
CA ASP A 44 12.71 2.49 29.06
C ASP A 44 11.75 2.39 27.85
N LYS A 45 10.84 3.35 27.72
CA LYS A 45 9.83 3.33 26.65
C LYS A 45 10.45 3.26 25.26
N PHE A 46 11.50 4.02 24.99
CA PHE A 46 12.11 4.05 23.66
C PHE A 46 12.76 2.71 23.33
N THR A 47 13.48 2.11 24.29
CA THR A 47 14.07 0.77 24.12
C THR A 47 13.01 -0.30 23.92
N MET A 48 11.93 -0.28 24.71
CA MET A 48 10.78 -1.20 24.57
C MET A 48 10.18 -1.12 23.16
N TYR A 49 9.84 0.09 22.69
CA TYR A 49 9.24 0.23 21.36
C TYR A 49 10.22 -0.17 20.25
N LYS A 50 11.47 0.27 20.30
CA LYS A 50 12.46 0.01 19.26
C LYS A 50 12.87 -1.46 19.16
N ARG A 51 13.06 -2.14 20.30
CA ARG A 51 13.60 -3.52 20.33
C ARG A 51 12.54 -4.60 20.38
N VAL A 52 11.38 -4.32 20.97
CA VAL A 52 10.34 -5.34 21.23
C VAL A 52 9.13 -5.09 20.36
N ILE A 53 8.51 -3.91 20.48
CA ILE A 53 7.18 -3.66 19.89
C ILE A 53 7.26 -3.45 18.37
N PHE A 54 8.04 -2.48 17.88
CA PHE A 54 8.08 -2.14 16.45
C PHE A 54 8.51 -3.30 15.54
N PRO A 55 9.52 -4.12 15.89
CA PRO A 55 9.86 -5.29 15.07
C PRO A 55 8.70 -6.28 14.93
N GLN A 56 7.86 -6.44 15.96
CA GLN A 56 6.67 -7.28 15.90
C GLN A 56 5.54 -6.63 15.10
N VAL A 57 5.31 -5.33 15.32
CA VAL A 57 4.31 -4.54 14.57
C VAL A 57 4.61 -4.59 13.09
N PHE A 58 5.86 -4.33 12.68
CA PHE A 58 6.28 -4.35 11.28
C PHE A 58 5.92 -5.66 10.58
N LYS A 59 6.17 -6.81 11.24
CA LYS A 59 5.82 -8.13 10.71
C LYS A 59 4.31 -8.31 10.53
N ARG A 60 3.51 -7.78 11.45
CA ARG A 60 2.05 -7.92 11.44
C ARG A 60 1.37 -7.01 10.42
N ILE A 61 1.89 -5.79 10.26
CA ILE A 61 1.31 -4.80 9.33
C ILE A 61 1.80 -4.97 7.90
N LEU A 62 2.81 -5.83 7.65
CA LEU A 62 3.37 -5.98 6.31
C LEU A 62 2.32 -6.40 5.29
N ALA A 63 1.53 -7.44 5.58
CA ALA A 63 0.45 -7.90 4.70
C ALA A 63 -0.63 -6.85 4.41
N PRO A 64 -1.23 -6.17 5.41
CA PRO A 64 -2.19 -5.10 5.12
C PRO A 64 -1.55 -3.91 4.39
N ILE A 65 -0.29 -3.55 4.66
CA ILE A 65 0.42 -2.52 3.88
C ILE A 65 0.59 -2.96 2.42
N SER A 66 1.04 -4.19 2.17
CA SER A 66 1.16 -4.75 0.81
C SER A 66 -0.16 -4.61 0.06
N ASN A 67 -1.27 -4.97 0.72
CA ASN A 67 -2.60 -4.91 0.12
C ASN A 67 -3.01 -3.47 -0.23
N GLU A 68 -2.82 -2.52 0.69
CA GLU A 68 -3.12 -1.11 0.42
C GLU A 68 -2.25 -0.51 -0.67
N VAL A 69 -0.97 -0.86 -0.76
CA VAL A 69 -0.10 -0.38 -1.86
C VAL A 69 -0.57 -0.91 -3.21
N ILE A 70 -0.98 -2.18 -3.30
CA ILE A 70 -1.55 -2.75 -4.53
C ILE A 70 -2.86 -2.06 -4.89
N THR A 71 -3.69 -1.74 -3.89
CA THR A 71 -4.94 -1.00 -4.10
C THR A 71 -4.69 0.42 -4.58
N LEU A 72 -3.72 1.14 -3.99
CA LEU A 72 -3.32 2.47 -4.42
C LEU A 72 -2.96 2.50 -5.90
N VAL A 73 -2.15 1.55 -6.35
CA VAL A 73 -1.74 1.44 -7.75
C VAL A 73 -2.96 1.28 -8.67
N LYS A 74 -3.94 0.47 -8.30
CA LYS A 74 -5.19 0.34 -9.08
C LYS A 74 -5.99 1.63 -9.06
N ASP A 75 -6.13 2.27 -7.90
CA ASP A 75 -6.90 3.51 -7.75
C ASP A 75 -6.25 4.69 -8.49
N THR A 76 -4.93 4.68 -8.74
CA THR A 76 -4.31 5.71 -9.59
C THR A 76 -4.88 5.76 -11.00
N SER A 77 -5.51 4.69 -11.51
CA SER A 77 -6.23 4.72 -12.79
C SER A 77 -7.50 5.60 -12.77
N LEU A 78 -8.00 5.94 -11.59
CA LEU A 78 -9.10 6.91 -11.42
C LEU A 78 -8.61 8.35 -11.58
N VAL A 79 -7.29 8.58 -11.54
CA VAL A 79 -6.69 9.91 -11.69
C VAL A 79 -6.90 10.48 -13.09
N TYR A 80 -7.18 9.63 -14.10
CA TYR A 80 -7.80 10.02 -15.37
C TYR A 80 -8.89 11.09 -15.21
N ILE A 81 -9.75 10.93 -14.19
CA ILE A 81 -10.94 11.79 -13.97
C ILE A 81 -10.52 13.23 -13.67
N LEU A 82 -9.31 13.44 -13.14
CA LEU A 82 -8.71 14.74 -12.88
C LEU A 82 -8.00 15.34 -14.10
N GLY A 83 -8.16 14.77 -15.30
CA GLY A 83 -7.58 15.30 -16.53
C GLY A 83 -6.10 14.95 -16.76
N LEU A 84 -5.53 14.07 -15.92
CA LEU A 84 -4.17 13.58 -16.10
C LEU A 84 -4.12 12.46 -17.14
N ASN A 85 -3.11 12.51 -18.01
CA ASN A 85 -2.89 11.47 -19.02
C ASN A 85 -2.23 10.25 -18.38
N ASP A 86 -3.04 9.38 -17.77
CA ASP A 86 -2.63 8.05 -17.34
C ASP A 86 -2.83 7.01 -18.46
N ILE A 87 -2.47 5.75 -18.19
CA ILE A 87 -2.56 4.64 -19.15
C ILE A 87 -4.00 4.50 -19.64
N LEU A 88 -4.99 4.64 -18.75
CA LEU A 88 -6.40 4.58 -19.12
C LEU A 88 -6.79 5.73 -20.06
N ARG A 89 -6.24 6.94 -19.86
CA ARG A 89 -6.50 8.11 -20.71
C ARG A 89 -5.97 7.93 -22.10
N ILE A 90 -4.73 7.50 -22.19
CA ILE A 90 -4.05 7.25 -23.47
C ILE A 90 -4.82 6.18 -24.25
N SER A 91 -5.24 5.10 -23.58
CA SER A 91 -6.01 4.04 -24.22
C SER A 91 -7.42 4.45 -24.62
N GLN A 92 -8.11 5.31 -23.88
CA GLN A 92 -9.39 5.86 -24.32
C GLN A 92 -9.24 6.78 -25.54
N ILE A 93 -8.15 7.57 -25.61
CA ILE A 93 -7.86 8.40 -26.79
C ILE A 93 -7.60 7.51 -28.01
N ALA A 94 -6.78 6.45 -27.85
CA ALA A 94 -6.51 5.48 -28.91
C ALA A 94 -7.78 4.74 -29.35
N MET A 95 -8.62 4.30 -28.40
CA MET A 95 -9.90 3.66 -28.67
C MET A 95 -10.79 4.52 -29.58
N ASN A 96 -10.92 5.81 -29.27
CA ASN A 96 -11.72 6.72 -30.08
C ASN A 96 -11.09 6.99 -31.46
N ARG A 97 -9.76 7.10 -31.52
CA ARG A 97 -9.02 7.31 -32.77
C ARG A 97 -9.14 6.11 -33.72
N GLU A 98 -9.12 4.90 -33.17
CA GLU A 98 -9.10 3.65 -33.93
C GLU A 98 -10.49 3.01 -34.07
N ALA A 99 -11.52 3.60 -33.44
CA ALA A 99 -12.88 3.04 -33.34
C ALA A 99 -12.89 1.56 -32.89
N SER A 100 -11.98 1.22 -31.98
CA SER A 100 -11.72 -0.16 -31.55
C SER A 100 -11.51 -0.21 -30.04
N LEU A 101 -12.04 -1.24 -29.37
CA LEU A 101 -11.86 -1.46 -27.94
C LEU A 101 -10.49 -2.08 -27.59
N LEU A 102 -9.70 -2.50 -28.58
CA LEU A 102 -8.41 -3.17 -28.36
C LEU A 102 -7.45 -2.39 -27.45
N PRO A 103 -7.27 -1.05 -27.57
CA PRO A 103 -6.37 -0.30 -26.71
C PRO A 103 -6.73 -0.34 -25.21
N LEU A 104 -8.00 -0.57 -24.87
CA LEU A 104 -8.42 -0.75 -23.47
C LEU A 104 -8.02 -2.11 -22.91
N PHE A 105 -8.07 -3.17 -23.73
CA PHE A 105 -7.58 -4.49 -23.33
C PHE A 105 -6.06 -4.49 -23.13
N GLU A 106 -5.32 -3.76 -23.98
CA GLU A 106 -3.88 -3.56 -23.82
C GLU A 106 -3.56 -2.83 -22.50
N ALA A 107 -4.30 -1.76 -22.17
CA ALA A 107 -4.18 -1.11 -20.87
C ALA A 107 -4.41 -2.07 -19.71
N GLY A 108 -5.49 -2.85 -19.78
CA GLY A 108 -5.83 -3.84 -18.76
C GLY A 108 -4.72 -4.88 -18.57
N ALA A 109 -4.12 -5.36 -19.67
CA ALA A 109 -3.00 -6.29 -19.62
C ALA A 109 -1.76 -5.67 -18.94
N ILE A 110 -1.44 -4.41 -19.26
CA ILE A 110 -0.32 -3.68 -18.63
C ILE A 110 -0.56 -3.53 -17.12
N TYR A 111 -1.76 -3.09 -16.71
CA TYR A 111 -2.12 -2.99 -15.30
C TYR A 111 -2.04 -4.34 -14.58
N LEU A 112 -2.52 -5.41 -15.22
CA LEU A 112 -2.48 -6.76 -14.66
C LEU A 112 -1.03 -7.24 -14.46
N ILE A 113 -0.15 -7.03 -15.43
CA ILE A 113 1.27 -7.37 -15.31
C ILE A 113 1.91 -6.60 -14.15
N PHE A 114 1.65 -5.29 -14.06
CA PHE A 114 2.21 -4.46 -13.01
C PHE A 114 1.74 -4.89 -11.61
N VAL A 115 0.43 -5.14 -11.45
CA VAL A 115 -0.14 -5.68 -10.22
C VAL A 115 0.46 -7.05 -9.91
N ALA A 116 0.60 -7.95 -10.89
CA ALA A 116 1.17 -9.27 -10.67
C ALA A 116 2.63 -9.21 -10.19
N ILE A 117 3.44 -8.32 -10.78
CA ILE A 117 4.83 -8.10 -10.36
C ILE A 117 4.88 -7.59 -8.91
N LEU A 118 4.05 -6.60 -8.57
CA LEU A 118 3.99 -6.04 -7.22
C LEU A 118 3.53 -7.06 -6.20
N THR A 119 2.43 -7.78 -6.48
CA THR A 119 1.91 -8.85 -5.62
C THR A 119 2.98 -9.89 -5.34
N LYS A 120 3.67 -10.38 -6.38
CA LYS A 120 4.74 -11.36 -6.21
C LYS A 120 5.93 -10.79 -5.41
N GLY A 121 6.27 -9.52 -5.61
CA GLY A 121 7.28 -8.84 -4.81
C GLY A 121 6.93 -8.79 -3.32
N PHE A 122 5.69 -8.45 -3.00
CA PHE A 122 5.19 -8.42 -1.63
C PHE A 122 5.06 -9.82 -1.01
N GLU A 123 4.62 -10.84 -1.76
CA GLU A 123 4.59 -12.22 -1.30
C GLU A 123 5.99 -12.73 -0.90
N LEU A 124 7.01 -12.41 -1.70
CA LEU A 124 8.41 -12.74 -1.37
C LEU A 124 8.88 -12.02 -0.09
N LEU A 125 8.49 -10.76 0.07
CA LEU A 125 8.80 -9.97 1.25
C LEU A 125 8.11 -10.55 2.50
N GLU A 126 6.83 -10.86 2.40
CA GLU A 126 6.04 -11.48 3.46
C GLU A 126 6.60 -12.84 3.86
N LYS A 127 6.95 -13.68 2.88
CA LYS A 127 7.59 -14.98 3.15
C LYS A 127 8.90 -14.84 3.92
N LYS A 128 9.70 -13.82 3.63
CA LYS A 128 10.94 -13.52 4.35
C LYS A 128 10.70 -13.14 5.81
N TYR A 129 9.59 -12.45 6.10
CA TYR A 129 9.27 -11.97 7.47
C TYR A 129 8.32 -12.90 8.26
N SER A 130 7.72 -13.91 7.60
CA SER A 130 6.77 -14.90 8.14
C SER A 130 7.39 -16.00 9.04
N TYR A 131 8.64 -15.87 9.48
CA TYR A 131 9.43 -16.99 10.03
C TYR A 131 8.90 -17.62 11.36
N TYR A 132 7.90 -17.03 12.02
CA TYR A 132 7.18 -17.68 13.13
C TYR A 132 5.70 -17.29 13.09
N ARG A 133 4.86 -18.22 12.62
CA ARG A 133 3.43 -18.27 12.94
C ARG A 133 3.22 -19.36 13.97
#